data_AF-A0AAQ3KPQ8-F1
#
_entry.id   AF-A0AAQ3KPQ8-F1
#
_cell.length_a   1.000
_cell.length_b   1.000
_cell.length_c   1.000
_cell.angle_alpha   90.00
_cell.angle_beta   90.00
_cell.angle_gamma   90.00
#
_symmetry.space_group_name_H-M   'P 1'
#
loop_
_entity.id
_entity.type
_entity.pdbx_description
1 polymer ?
#
loop_
_entity_poly.entity_id
_entity_poly.type
_entity_poly.pdbx_seq_one_letter_code
_entity_poly.pdbx_strand_id
1 'polypeptide(L)'
;MLTATLLFSVKTCSLPQLPQCRKLISELGPIHARLSCENSIAKQHPIYKCSEVQAEVAEHFLSAMRHYLESLCSNLRSHTITNVQSNNDKVSLLLKDSFIDSFPVRDQPFMKLFVDTQLFSVLSDSRLSTYENE
;
A
#
# COMPACT_ATOMS: atom_id res chain seq x y z
N MET A 1 36.53 6.31 32.45
CA MET A 1 36.01 7.25 31.44
C MET A 1 36.10 6.56 30.09
N LEU A 2 35.02 5.86 29.69
CA LEU A 2 34.13 6.21 28.55
C LEU A 2 34.95 6.33 27.25
N THR A 3 34.86 5.42 26.27
CA THR A 3 33.61 4.99 25.62
C THR A 3 33.73 3.59 25.01
N ALA A 4 32.72 2.76 25.27
CA ALA A 4 32.47 1.51 24.58
C ALA A 4 32.13 1.81 23.12
N THR A 5 32.93 1.31 22.18
CA THR A 5 32.53 1.18 20.78
C THR A 5 31.50 0.04 20.71
N LEU A 6 30.26 0.35 21.07
CA LEU A 6 29.11 -0.44 20.66
C LEU A 6 29.04 -0.33 19.14
N LEU A 7 29.65 -1.30 18.46
CA LEU A 7 29.27 -1.71 17.12
C LEU A 7 27.80 -2.12 17.19
N PHE A 8 26.89 -1.15 17.10
CA PHE A 8 25.55 -1.40 16.63
C PHE A 8 25.69 -1.89 15.19
N SER A 9 25.92 -3.19 15.03
CA SER A 9 25.44 -3.91 13.86
C SER A 9 23.92 -3.81 13.92
N VAL A 10 23.38 -2.66 13.48
CA VAL A 10 21.98 -2.54 13.13
C VAL A 10 21.79 -3.57 12.03
N LYS A 11 21.22 -4.74 12.37
CA LYS A 11 20.65 -5.63 11.37
C LYS A 11 19.69 -4.76 10.58
N THR A 12 20.09 -4.33 9.40
CA THR A 12 19.18 -3.71 8.46
C THR A 12 18.19 -4.82 8.11
N CYS A 13 17.07 -4.89 8.83
CA CYS A 13 15.98 -5.75 8.45
C CYS A 13 15.59 -5.32 7.04
N SER A 14 16.00 -6.10 6.05
CA SER A 14 15.70 -5.82 4.65
C SER A 14 14.20 -5.95 4.50
N LEU A 15 13.50 -4.82 4.39
CA LEU A 15 12.09 -4.82 4.07
C LEU A 15 11.89 -5.56 2.74
N PRO A 16 10.88 -6.43 2.65
CA PRO A 16 10.59 -7.11 1.39
C PRO A 16 10.23 -6.10 0.32
N GLN A 17 10.59 -6.40 -0.93
CA GLN A 17 10.31 -5.51 -2.04
C GLN A 17 8.81 -5.47 -2.36
N LEU A 18 8.34 -4.30 -2.75
CA LEU A 18 6.99 -4.12 -3.26
C LEU A 18 6.75 -4.98 -4.51
N PRO A 19 5.61 -5.68 -4.62
CA PRO A 19 5.21 -6.34 -5.86
C PRO A 19 5.27 -5.35 -7.04
N GLN A 20 5.79 -5.79 -8.19
CA GLN A 20 5.85 -4.94 -9.40
C GLN A 20 6.51 -3.55 -9.22
N CYS A 21 7.41 -3.39 -8.22
CA CYS A 21 8.01 -2.10 -7.86
C CYS A 21 8.59 -1.31 -9.04
N ARG A 22 9.21 -1.98 -10.03
CA ARG A 22 9.74 -1.33 -11.24
C ARG A 22 8.66 -0.61 -12.05
N LYS A 23 7.48 -1.21 -12.19
CA LYS A 23 6.36 -0.62 -12.92
C LYS A 23 5.85 0.61 -12.19
N LEU A 24 5.65 0.49 -10.88
CA LEU A 24 5.22 1.59 -10.02
C LEU A 24 6.20 2.76 -10.06
N ILE A 25 7.50 2.50 -9.95
CA ILE A 25 8.53 3.56 -10.04
C ILE A 25 8.50 4.23 -11.42
N SER A 26 8.30 3.48 -12.49
CA SER A 26 8.24 4.05 -13.85
C SER A 26 7.04 4.99 -14.02
N GLU A 27 5.92 4.70 -13.36
CA GLU A 27 4.71 5.53 -13.36
C GLU A 27 4.84 6.76 -12.44
N LEU A 28 5.40 6.58 -11.24
CA LEU A 28 5.56 7.66 -10.26
C LEU A 28 6.73 8.60 -10.57
N GLY A 29 7.75 8.12 -11.30
CA GLY A 29 8.98 8.87 -11.57
C GLY A 29 8.74 10.23 -12.22
N PRO A 30 7.99 10.32 -13.33
CA PRO A 30 7.67 11.61 -13.97
C PRO A 30 6.86 12.54 -13.06
N ILE A 31 5.91 12.00 -12.29
CA ILE A 31 5.06 12.76 -11.36
C ILE A 31 5.92 13.36 -10.23
N HIS A 32 6.80 12.53 -9.64
CA HIS A 32 7.74 12.95 -8.62
C HIS A 32 8.73 13.99 -9.14
N ALA A 33 9.25 13.83 -10.37
CA ALA A 33 10.15 14.81 -10.97
C ALA A 33 9.48 16.19 -11.09
N ARG A 34 8.22 16.24 -11.53
CA ARG A 34 7.44 17.49 -11.62
C ARG A 34 7.23 18.12 -10.24
N LEU A 35 6.81 17.34 -9.24
CA LEU A 35 6.69 17.80 -7.84
C LEU A 35 8.01 18.35 -7.27
N SER A 36 9.13 17.69 -7.58
CA SER A 36 10.44 18.07 -7.07
C SER A 36 10.91 19.42 -7.63
N CYS A 37 10.64 19.69 -8.92
CA CYS A 37 10.91 20.98 -9.54
C CYS A 37 10.14 22.11 -8.84
N GLU A 38 8.83 21.93 -8.61
CA GLU A 38 8.00 22.93 -7.92
C GLU A 38 8.47 23.19 -6.47
N ASN A 39 8.94 22.15 -5.77
CA ASN A 39 9.45 22.29 -4.41
C ASN A 39 10.76 23.10 -4.35
N SER A 40 11.61 23.02 -5.39
CA SER A 40 12.83 23.83 -5.46
C SER A 40 12.53 25.33 -5.54
N ILE A 41 11.45 25.70 -6.22
CA ILE A 41 10.96 27.08 -6.35
C ILE A 41 10.41 27.55 -5.00
N ALA A 42 9.64 26.70 -4.31
CA ALA A 42 9.05 27.04 -3.01
C ALA A 42 10.09 27.29 -1.91
N LYS A 43 11.26 26.61 -1.94
CA LYS A 43 12.36 26.82 -0.99
C LYS A 43 13.04 28.19 -1.11
N GLN A 44 12.84 28.92 -2.20
CA GLN A 44 13.35 30.28 -2.36
C GLN A 44 12.49 31.33 -1.63
N HIS A 45 11.33 30.94 -1.10
CA HIS A 45 10.42 31.84 -0.41
C HIS A 45 10.41 31.58 1.11
N PRO A 46 10.42 32.64 1.95
CA PRO A 46 10.43 32.51 3.41
C PRO A 46 9.13 31.94 4.00
N ILE A 47 8.06 31.86 3.20
CA ILE A 47 6.78 31.25 3.58
C ILE A 47 6.42 30.22 2.50
N TYR A 48 6.46 28.93 2.87
CA TYR A 48 6.02 27.84 1.99
C TYR A 48 4.49 27.87 1.86
N LYS A 49 4.00 28.09 0.63
CA LYS A 49 2.58 27.98 0.29
C LYS A 49 2.42 26.91 -0.78
N CYS A 50 1.54 25.94 -0.54
CA CYS A 50 1.20 24.92 -1.53
C CYS A 50 0.62 25.61 -2.77
N SER A 51 1.22 25.36 -3.94
CA SER A 51 0.69 25.86 -5.22
C SER A 51 -0.41 24.94 -5.74
N GLU A 52 -1.28 25.50 -6.58
CA GLU A 52 -2.33 24.70 -7.25
C GLU A 52 -1.72 23.57 -8.10
N VAL A 53 -0.59 23.85 -8.75
CA VAL A 53 0.19 22.86 -9.51
C VAL A 53 0.74 21.75 -8.60
N GLN A 54 1.24 22.09 -7.40
CA GLN A 54 1.70 21.08 -6.44
C GLN A 54 0.55 20.18 -5.96
N ALA A 55 -0.63 20.76 -5.71
CA ALA A 55 -1.81 20.01 -5.31
C ALA A 55 -2.26 19.04 -6.42
N GLU A 56 -2.37 19.52 -7.66
CA GLU A 56 -2.74 18.70 -8.83
C GLU A 56 -1.77 17.53 -9.03
N VAL A 57 -0.47 17.80 -9.02
CA VAL A 57 0.54 16.75 -9.25
C VAL A 57 0.58 15.75 -8.08
N ALA A 58 0.37 16.21 -6.85
CA ALA A 58 0.23 15.33 -5.68
C ALA A 58 -1.02 14.45 -5.78
N GLU A 59 -2.14 14.97 -6.29
CA GLU A 59 -3.34 14.19 -6.55
C GLU A 59 -3.07 13.06 -7.55
N HIS A 60 -2.37 13.36 -8.66
CA HIS A 60 -1.95 12.34 -9.62
C HIS A 60 -1.04 11.27 -8.99
N PHE A 61 -0.10 11.69 -8.14
CA PHE A 61 0.78 10.76 -7.42
C PHE A 61 -0.01 9.81 -6.50
N LEU A 62 -0.94 10.38 -5.71
CA LEU A 62 -1.79 9.62 -4.80
C LEU A 62 -2.75 8.71 -5.56
N SER A 63 -3.27 9.16 -6.69
CA SER A 63 -4.10 8.35 -7.58
C SER A 63 -3.34 7.13 -8.09
N ALA A 64 -2.12 7.30 -8.64
CA ALA A 64 -1.30 6.18 -9.10
C ALA A 64 -0.99 5.17 -7.97
N MET A 65 -0.64 5.68 -6.78
CA MET A 65 -0.41 4.84 -5.59
C MET A 65 -1.67 4.08 -5.17
N ARG A 66 -2.84 4.73 -5.18
CA ARG A 66 -4.13 4.12 -4.86
C ARG A 66 -4.45 3.00 -5.84
N HIS A 67 -4.38 3.26 -7.14
CA HIS A 67 -4.65 2.24 -8.17
C HIS A 67 -3.72 1.04 -8.04
N TYR A 68 -2.43 1.27 -7.74
CA TYR A 68 -1.49 0.20 -7.47
C TYR A 68 -1.92 -0.66 -6.27
N LEU A 69 -2.24 -0.05 -5.12
CA LEU A 69 -2.69 -0.80 -3.93
C LEU A 69 -4.01 -1.54 -4.17
N GLU A 70 -4.95 -0.93 -4.89
CA GLU A 70 -6.21 -1.56 -5.28
C GLU A 70 -5.99 -2.75 -6.21
N SER A 71 -5.01 -2.68 -7.11
CA SER A 71 -4.65 -3.79 -8.00
C SER A 71 -4.16 -5.02 -7.22
N LEU A 72 -3.42 -4.82 -6.12
CA LEU A 72 -3.02 -5.92 -5.22
C LEU A 72 -4.21 -6.55 -4.51
N CYS A 73 -5.32 -5.84 -4.34
CA CYS A 73 -6.49 -6.32 -3.63
C CYS A 73 -7.61 -6.80 -4.57
N SER A 74 -7.38 -6.80 -5.88
CA SER A 74 -8.41 -7.03 -6.89
C SER A 74 -9.05 -8.42 -6.86
N ASN A 75 -8.31 -9.43 -6.42
CA ASN A 75 -8.76 -10.83 -6.37
C ASN A 75 -9.28 -11.28 -5.00
N LEU A 76 -9.45 -10.37 -4.02
CA LEU A 76 -9.90 -10.71 -2.66
C LEU A 76 -11.12 -11.64 -2.64
N ARG A 77 -12.12 -11.39 -3.48
CA ARG A 77 -13.35 -12.22 -3.58
C ARG A 77 -13.07 -13.70 -3.85
N SER A 78 -12.05 -14.02 -4.65
CA SER A 78 -11.70 -15.41 -4.99
C SER A 78 -11.12 -16.19 -3.80
N HIS A 79 -10.72 -15.46 -2.75
CA HIS A 79 -10.14 -16.02 -1.53
C HIS A 79 -11.08 -15.82 -0.33
N THR A 80 -12.35 -15.53 -0.59
CA THR A 80 -13.37 -15.34 0.44
C THR A 80 -14.35 -16.51 0.44
N ILE A 81 -14.67 -17.01 1.63
CA ILE A 81 -15.81 -17.91 1.84
C ILE A 81 -16.99 -17.08 2.35
N THR A 82 -18.12 -17.12 1.65
CA THR A 82 -19.37 -16.51 2.13
C THR A 82 -20.28 -17.60 2.70
N ASN A 83 -20.57 -17.52 3.99
CA ASN A 83 -21.53 -18.39 4.64
C ASN A 83 -22.91 -17.72 4.65
N VAL A 84 -23.93 -18.41 4.13
CA VAL A 84 -25.32 -17.93 4.11
C VAL A 84 -26.07 -18.60 5.24
N GLN A 85 -26.38 -17.84 6.30
CA GLN A 85 -27.12 -18.36 7.45
C GLN A 85 -28.63 -18.31 7.21
N SER A 86 -29.39 -19.11 7.97
CA SER A 86 -30.86 -19.24 7.84
C SER A 86 -31.64 -17.98 8.20
N ASN A 87 -30.99 -16.99 8.82
CA ASN A 87 -31.56 -15.69 9.19
C ASN A 87 -31.30 -14.60 8.14
N ASN A 88 -30.81 -14.96 6.94
CA ASN A 88 -30.40 -14.03 5.88
C ASN A 88 -29.13 -13.21 6.19
N ASP A 89 -28.41 -13.50 7.27
CA ASP A 89 -27.09 -12.92 7.50
C ASP A 89 -26.05 -13.67 6.64
N LYS A 90 -25.44 -12.93 5.71
CA LYS A 90 -24.26 -13.40 5.00
C LYS A 90 -23.04 -12.95 5.79
N VAL A 91 -22.15 -13.87 6.10
CA VAL A 91 -20.85 -13.55 6.72
C VAL A 91 -19.75 -13.96 5.75
N SER A 92 -18.93 -13.01 5.34
CA SER A 92 -17.81 -13.24 4.43
C SER A 92 -16.48 -13.30 5.18
N LEU A 93 -15.75 -14.40 5.03
CA LEU A 93 -14.45 -14.62 5.66
C LEU A 93 -13.34 -14.69 4.62
N LEU A 94 -12.34 -13.80 4.73
CA LEU A 94 -11.14 -13.83 3.89
C LEU A 94 -10.13 -14.88 4.38
N LEU A 95 -9.73 -15.78 3.48
CA LEU A 95 -8.67 -16.75 3.71
C LEU A 95 -7.32 -16.12 3.38
N LYS A 96 -6.68 -15.51 4.39
CA LYS A 96 -5.41 -14.76 4.21
C LYS A 96 -4.31 -15.58 3.56
N ASP A 97 -4.08 -16.82 3.98
CA ASP A 97 -3.03 -17.68 3.40
C ASP A 97 -3.30 -17.98 1.92
N SER A 98 -4.54 -18.30 1.57
CA SER A 98 -4.94 -18.51 0.17
C SER A 98 -4.72 -17.26 -0.68
N PHE A 99 -5.03 -16.07 -0.13
CA PHE A 99 -4.78 -14.80 -0.81
C PHE A 99 -3.28 -14.53 -0.99
N ILE A 100 -2.45 -14.75 0.04
CA ILE A 100 -0.99 -14.60 -0.04
C ILE A 100 -0.41 -15.56 -1.10
N ASP A 101 -0.86 -16.81 -1.10
CA ASP A 101 -0.36 -17.85 -2.00
C ASP A 101 -0.74 -17.61 -3.47
N SER A 102 -1.70 -16.73 -3.74
CA SER A 102 -2.04 -16.29 -5.10
C SER A 102 -0.93 -15.44 -5.76
N PHE A 103 -0.02 -14.87 -4.98
CA PHE A 103 1.08 -14.04 -5.49
C PHE A 103 2.32 -14.88 -5.84
N PRO A 104 3.15 -14.41 -6.79
CA PRO A 104 4.45 -15.02 -7.06
C PRO A 104 5.29 -15.13 -5.78
N VAL A 105 6.01 -16.24 -5.61
CA VAL A 105 6.79 -16.55 -4.39
C VAL A 105 7.71 -15.40 -3.93
N ARG A 106 8.28 -14.65 -4.88
CA ARG A 106 9.14 -13.49 -4.59
C ARG A 106 8.40 -12.35 -3.87
N ASP A 107 7.11 -12.20 -4.14
CA ASP A 107 6.28 -11.07 -3.69
C ASP A 107 5.53 -11.42 -2.39
N GLN A 108 5.39 -12.72 -2.06
CA GLN A 108 4.74 -13.21 -0.85
C GLN A 108 5.31 -12.66 0.47
N PRO A 109 6.63 -12.47 0.67
CA PRO A 109 7.15 -11.88 1.90
C PRO A 109 6.60 -10.48 2.17
N PHE A 110 6.39 -9.67 1.13
CA PHE A 110 5.72 -8.39 1.26
C PHE A 110 4.25 -8.57 1.60
N MET A 111 3.56 -9.46 0.88
CA MET A 111 2.12 -9.70 1.11
C MET A 111 1.83 -10.18 2.53
N LYS A 112 2.69 -11.03 3.12
CA LYS A 112 2.60 -11.45 4.52
C LYS A 112 2.59 -10.25 5.48
N LEU A 113 3.52 -9.31 5.31
CA LEU A 113 3.54 -8.09 6.14
C LEU A 113 2.35 -7.17 5.84
N PHE A 114 1.95 -7.08 4.57
CA PHE A 114 0.86 -6.21 4.14
C PHE A 114 -0.49 -6.63 4.71
N VAL A 115 -0.83 -7.93 4.69
CA VAL A 115 -2.12 -8.43 5.21
C VAL A 115 -2.26 -8.34 6.73
N ASP A 116 -1.14 -8.12 7.42
CA ASP A 116 -1.08 -7.93 8.86
C ASP A 116 -1.16 -6.44 9.26
N THR A 117 -1.20 -5.53 8.28
CA THR A 117 -1.39 -4.10 8.55
C THR A 117 -2.82 -3.78 8.94
N GLN A 118 -2.99 -2.81 9.85
CA GLN A 118 -4.31 -2.29 10.20
C GLN A 118 -5.05 -1.69 8.99
N LEU A 119 -4.30 -1.09 8.07
CA LEU A 119 -4.85 -0.54 6.82
C LEU A 119 -5.51 -1.64 5.98
N PHE A 120 -4.85 -2.80 5.84
CA PHE A 120 -5.41 -3.91 5.09
C PHE A 120 -6.67 -4.46 5.76
N SER A 121 -6.68 -4.63 7.09
CA SER A 121 -7.88 -5.11 7.81
C SER A 121 -9.10 -4.22 7.54
N VAL A 122 -8.94 -2.90 7.65
CA VAL A 122 -10.04 -1.95 7.38
C VAL A 122 -10.51 -2.04 5.92
N LEU A 123 -9.58 -2.16 4.98
CA LEU A 123 -9.90 -2.29 3.56
C LEU A 123 -10.63 -3.61 3.27
N SER A 124 -10.14 -4.74 3.81
CA SER A 124 -10.74 -6.05 3.58
C SER A 124 -12.14 -6.12 4.15
N ASP A 125 -12.36 -5.59 5.36
CA ASP A 125 -13.69 -5.60 6.00
C ASP A 125 -14.69 -4.76 5.20
N SER A 126 -14.27 -3.59 4.72
CA SER A 126 -15.10 -2.76 3.84
C SER A 126 -15.48 -3.50 2.55
N ARG A 127 -14.57 -4.27 1.95
CA ARG A 127 -14.85 -5.07 0.74
C ARG A 127 -15.74 -6.29 1.05
N LEU A 128 -15.47 -7.02 2.13
CA LEU A 128 -16.26 -8.17 2.54
C LEU A 128 -17.71 -7.79 2.82
N SER A 129 -17.94 -6.63 3.45
CA SER A 129 -19.30 -6.10 3.66
C SER A 129 -20.04 -5.86 2.34
N THR A 130 -19.35 -5.46 1.26
CA THR A 130 -20.02 -5.34 -0.05
C THR A 130 -20.48 -6.69 -0.59
N TYR A 131 -19.75 -7.78 -0.33
CA TYR A 131 -20.13 -9.12 -0.77
C TYR A 131 -21.32 -9.69 0.02
N GLU A 132 -21.52 -9.23 1.25
CA GLU A 132 -22.68 -9.59 2.07
C GLU A 132 -23.97 -8.91 1.60
N ASN A 133 -23.85 -7.74 0.96
CA ASN A 133 -24.98 -6.95 0.47
C ASN A 133 -25.35 -7.25 -1.00
N GLU A 134 -24.57 -8.06 -1.71
CA GLU A 134 -24.90 -8.60 -3.05
C GLU A 134 -25.77 -9.86 -2.95
#